data_AF-A0A3M9ZRZ1-F1
#
_entry.id   AF-A0A3M9ZRZ1-F1
#
_cell.length_a   1.000
_cell.length_b   1.000
_cell.length_c   1.000
_cell.angle_alpha   90.00
_cell.angle_beta   90.00
_cell.angle_gamma   90.00
#
_symmetry.space_group_name_H-M   'P 1'
#
loop_
_entity.id
_entity.type
_entity.pdbx_description
1 polymer ?
#
loop_
_entity_poly.entity_id
_entity_poly.type
_entity_poly.pdbx_seq_one_letter_code
_entity_poly.pdbx_strand_id
1 'polypeptide(L)'
;MIIGPNAVILGYVLRSIPNSDFSMGDFGGRLRLQKIIYLVEAFGVYLGYGFSWYLRGPYCTSLTRAGLELEQVASEIPDNARAQFLRKAARERFDRCVRFIGSIMDGPNDLDRLEIAASVHLLAKDSALSKKDIFGRIVSKMPQGHTSREQLGRHCDDMWDRLVGHSLVSDDARDPGPAQRQAGGAQGSGYRVTAVPEHMDRIMGAMTDYQQYGDVALAVTMKDIHDSRQELRANSPPAFMHRPNEVEQLAPDPDLDGLITRVLRQYG
;
A
#
# COMPACT_ATOMS: atom_id res chain seq x y z
N MET A 1 21.69 9.51 -10.03
CA MET A 1 20.30 9.40 -9.53
C MET A 1 20.21 8.03 -8.91
N ILE A 2 20.38 7.83 -7.60
CA ILE A 2 20.53 6.46 -7.10
C ILE A 2 19.17 5.73 -7.15
N ILE A 3 18.91 4.98 -8.23
CA ILE A 3 17.79 4.04 -8.32
C ILE A 3 18.21 2.77 -7.61
N GLY A 4 17.49 2.42 -6.56
CA GLY A 4 17.77 1.19 -5.82
C GLY A 4 17.37 -0.05 -6.61
N PRO A 5 18.02 -1.21 -6.36
CA PRO A 5 17.60 -2.49 -6.93
C PRO A 5 16.14 -2.85 -6.57
N ASN A 6 15.65 -2.33 -5.44
CA ASN A 6 14.28 -2.51 -4.98
C ASN A 6 13.23 -1.95 -5.95
N ALA A 7 13.53 -0.89 -6.71
CA ALA A 7 12.60 -0.34 -7.70
C ALA A 7 12.36 -1.33 -8.84
N VAL A 8 13.42 -1.98 -9.32
CA VAL A 8 13.34 -3.00 -10.38
C VAL A 8 12.56 -4.24 -9.88
N ILE A 9 12.89 -4.71 -8.67
CA ILE A 9 12.19 -5.84 -8.02
C ILE A 9 10.69 -5.53 -7.87
N LEU A 10 10.35 -4.32 -7.41
CA LEU A 10 8.98 -3.86 -7.28
C LEU A 10 8.23 -3.93 -8.63
N GLY A 11 8.88 -3.54 -9.72
CA GLY A 11 8.30 -3.65 -11.06
C GLY A 11 7.99 -5.11 -11.47
N TYR A 12 8.90 -6.05 -11.21
CA TYR A 12 8.65 -7.49 -11.46
C TYR A 12 7.48 -8.03 -10.65
N VAL A 13 7.38 -7.62 -9.38
CA VAL A 13 6.24 -7.97 -8.51
C VAL A 13 4.94 -7.44 -9.09
N LEU A 14 4.89 -6.14 -9.44
CA LEU A 14 3.68 -5.52 -9.97
C LEU A 14 3.26 -6.15 -11.31
N ARG A 15 4.19 -6.38 -12.24
CA ARG A 15 3.88 -7.05 -13.54
C ARG A 15 3.27 -8.45 -13.38
N SER A 16 3.36 -9.05 -12.20
CA SER A 16 2.75 -10.36 -11.89
C SER A 16 1.35 -10.29 -11.31
N ILE A 17 0.86 -9.09 -11.01
CA ILE A 17 -0.43 -8.84 -10.35
C ILE A 17 -1.37 -8.18 -11.38
N PRO A 18 -2.60 -8.69 -11.57
CA PRO A 18 -3.55 -8.06 -12.48
C PRO A 18 -3.95 -6.68 -11.96
N ASN A 19 -4.27 -5.77 -12.88
CA ASN A 19 -4.77 -4.42 -12.56
C ASN A 19 -3.84 -3.61 -11.65
N SER A 20 -2.52 -3.87 -11.70
CA SER A 20 -1.52 -3.23 -10.84
C SER A 20 -0.87 -1.99 -11.45
N ASP A 21 -1.18 -1.67 -12.71
CA ASP A 21 -0.65 -0.49 -13.39
C ASP A 21 -0.96 0.75 -12.55
N PHE A 22 0.00 1.66 -12.40
CA PHE A 22 -0.16 2.84 -11.57
C PHE A 22 0.59 4.02 -12.17
N SER A 23 0.28 5.22 -11.69
CA SER A 23 1.10 6.40 -11.87
C SER A 23 1.24 7.11 -10.54
N MET A 24 2.46 7.54 -10.21
CA MET A 24 2.76 8.34 -9.03
C MET A 24 2.28 9.79 -9.18
N GLY A 25 1.98 10.27 -10.40
CA GLY A 25 1.35 11.57 -10.62
C GLY A 25 -0.10 11.63 -10.12
N ASP A 26 -0.83 10.51 -10.21
CA ASP A 26 -2.22 10.39 -9.78
C ASP A 26 -2.37 9.83 -8.35
N PHE A 27 -3.33 10.38 -7.61
CA PHE A 27 -3.65 9.92 -6.25
C PHE A 27 -4.12 8.46 -6.25
N GLY A 28 -4.98 8.07 -7.19
CA GLY A 28 -5.48 6.71 -7.32
C GLY A 28 -4.37 5.71 -7.62
N GLY A 29 -3.43 6.07 -8.50
CA GLY A 29 -2.23 5.27 -8.79
C GLY A 29 -1.34 5.06 -7.56
N ARG A 30 -1.04 6.13 -6.80
CA ARG A 30 -0.30 6.02 -5.53
C ARG A 30 -1.03 5.13 -4.53
N LEU A 31 -2.34 5.31 -4.39
CA LEU A 31 -3.17 4.50 -3.49
C LEU A 31 -3.11 3.02 -3.88
N ARG A 32 -3.27 2.71 -5.18
CA ARG A 32 -3.20 1.35 -5.73
C ARG A 32 -1.88 0.66 -5.38
N LEU A 33 -0.75 1.32 -5.65
CA LEU A 33 0.58 0.82 -5.29
C LEU A 33 0.66 0.46 -3.80
N GLN A 34 0.23 1.38 -2.94
CA GLN A 34 0.28 1.22 -1.49
C GLN A 34 -0.55 0.01 -1.03
N LYS A 35 -1.77 -0.17 -1.55
CA LYS A 35 -2.65 -1.27 -1.11
C LYS A 35 -2.25 -2.62 -1.68
N ILE A 36 -1.81 -2.68 -2.93
CA ILE A 36 -1.35 -3.94 -3.54
C ILE A 36 -0.15 -4.48 -2.77
N ILE A 37 0.88 -3.67 -2.58
CA ILE A 37 2.10 -4.11 -1.91
C ILE A 37 1.84 -4.43 -0.43
N TYR A 38 0.98 -3.67 0.24
CA TYR A 38 0.52 -4.03 1.57
C TYR A 38 -0.12 -5.43 1.61
N LEU A 39 -1.01 -5.74 0.66
CA LEU A 39 -1.67 -7.05 0.61
C LEU A 39 -0.67 -8.16 0.31
N VAL A 40 0.33 -7.93 -0.55
CA VAL A 40 1.42 -8.91 -0.78
C VAL A 40 2.12 -9.27 0.54
N GLU A 41 2.44 -8.28 1.37
CA GLU A 41 3.04 -8.52 2.68
C GLU A 41 2.04 -9.13 3.69
N ALA A 42 0.75 -8.76 3.62
CA ALA A 42 -0.30 -9.35 4.45
C ALA A 42 -0.48 -10.85 4.19
N PHE A 43 -0.30 -11.30 2.94
CA PHE A 43 -0.25 -12.71 2.57
C PHE A 43 1.07 -13.40 2.99
N GLY A 44 1.97 -12.67 3.67
CA GLY A 44 3.22 -13.16 4.21
C GLY A 44 4.37 -13.17 3.20
N VAL A 45 4.28 -12.41 2.11
CA VAL A 45 5.41 -12.22 1.18
C VAL A 45 6.06 -10.89 1.52
N TYR A 46 7.03 -10.93 2.43
CA TYR A 46 7.63 -9.71 2.96
C TYR A 46 8.60 -9.10 1.95
N LEU A 47 8.37 -7.85 1.56
CA LEU A 47 9.20 -7.10 0.61
C LEU A 47 10.03 -6.03 1.31
N GLY A 48 9.82 -5.82 2.61
CA GLY A 48 10.60 -4.94 3.46
C GLY A 48 9.99 -3.55 3.64
N TYR A 49 8.69 -3.39 3.40
CA TYR A 49 7.99 -2.11 3.53
C TYR A 49 7.27 -1.98 4.88
N GLY A 50 7.56 -0.92 5.63
CA GLY A 50 6.89 -0.65 6.91
C GLY A 50 5.60 0.14 6.72
N PHE A 51 4.45 -0.51 6.85
CA PHE A 51 3.14 0.13 6.69
C PHE A 51 2.55 0.60 8.01
N SER A 52 1.99 1.82 8.03
CA SER A 52 1.22 2.36 9.14
C SER A 52 -0.17 2.80 8.68
N TRP A 53 -1.11 2.94 9.63
CA TRP A 53 -2.44 3.49 9.33
C TRP A 53 -2.34 4.98 9.02
N TYR A 54 -2.69 5.36 7.79
CA TYR A 54 -2.59 6.73 7.30
C TYR A 54 -3.78 7.05 6.38
N LEU A 55 -4.46 8.18 6.62
CA LEU A 55 -5.49 8.73 5.72
C LEU A 55 -6.49 7.69 5.16
N ARG A 56 -6.17 7.06 4.02
CA ARG A 56 -6.94 6.01 3.32
C ARG A 56 -6.49 4.57 3.64
N GLY A 57 -5.96 4.29 4.83
CA GLY A 57 -5.54 2.95 5.28
C GLY A 57 -4.02 2.73 5.32
N PRO A 58 -3.50 1.53 5.00
CA PRO A 58 -2.05 1.26 5.07
C PRO A 58 -1.24 2.14 4.11
N TYR A 59 -0.15 2.75 4.60
CA TYR A 59 0.75 3.56 3.79
C TYR A 59 2.21 3.40 4.25
N CYS A 60 3.13 3.42 3.29
CA CYS A 60 4.56 3.31 3.50
C CYS A 60 5.30 4.37 2.67
N THR A 61 5.98 5.31 3.34
CA THR A 61 6.73 6.39 2.66
C THR A 61 7.91 5.86 1.85
N SER A 62 8.60 4.81 2.31
CA SER A 62 9.69 4.20 1.53
C SER A 62 9.18 3.50 0.26
N LEU A 63 7.94 2.99 0.28
CA LEU A 63 7.29 2.49 -0.94
C LEU A 63 6.94 3.61 -1.90
N THR A 64 6.49 4.77 -1.41
CA THR A 64 6.27 5.96 -2.27
C THR A 64 7.55 6.36 -2.99
N ARG A 65 8.69 6.36 -2.28
CA ARG A 65 10.00 6.59 -2.89
C ARG A 65 10.34 5.53 -3.95
N ALA A 66 10.18 4.25 -3.62
CA ALA A 66 10.44 3.16 -4.57
C ALA A 66 9.53 3.22 -5.82
N GLY A 67 8.28 3.66 -5.67
CA GLY A 67 7.37 3.89 -6.79
C GLY A 67 7.82 5.01 -7.73
N LEU A 68 8.33 6.12 -7.17
CA LEU A 68 8.91 7.21 -7.96
C LEU A 68 10.17 6.76 -8.70
N GLU A 69 11.04 6.00 -8.04
CA GLU A 69 12.23 5.41 -8.67
C GLU A 69 11.85 4.42 -9.78
N LEU A 70 10.81 3.61 -9.58
CA LEU A 70 10.30 2.65 -10.56
C LEU A 70 9.75 3.34 -11.81
N GLU A 71 9.02 4.46 -11.70
CA GLU A 71 8.53 5.19 -12.88
C GLU A 71 9.65 5.59 -13.85
N GLN A 72 10.86 5.88 -13.33
CA GLN A 72 12.01 6.26 -14.15
C GLN A 72 12.56 5.11 -15.00
N VAL A 73 12.36 3.86 -14.57
CA VAL A 73 12.89 2.64 -15.22
C VAL A 73 11.81 1.68 -15.70
N ALA A 74 10.53 2.05 -15.57
CA ALA A 74 9.40 1.18 -15.89
C ALA A 74 9.41 0.72 -17.36
N SER A 75 9.89 1.56 -18.28
CA SER A 75 10.06 1.25 -19.70
C SER A 75 11.20 0.27 -19.99
N GLU A 76 12.16 0.12 -19.07
CA GLU A 76 13.25 -0.85 -19.19
C GLU A 76 12.84 -2.25 -18.69
N ILE A 77 11.74 -2.35 -17.95
CA ILE A 77 11.22 -3.62 -17.42
C ILE A 77 10.39 -4.32 -18.51
N PRO A 78 10.75 -5.54 -18.91
CA PRO A 78 10.01 -6.29 -19.94
C PRO A 78 8.53 -6.47 -19.57
N ASP A 79 7.63 -6.37 -20.55
CA ASP A 79 6.18 -6.56 -20.31
C ASP A 79 5.83 -7.98 -19.82
N ASN A 80 6.64 -8.96 -20.21
CA ASN A 80 6.55 -10.35 -19.77
C ASN A 80 7.32 -10.64 -18.47
N ALA A 81 7.94 -9.64 -17.83
CA ALA A 81 8.65 -9.81 -16.57
C ALA A 81 7.69 -10.31 -15.49
N ARG A 82 8.09 -11.34 -14.74
CA ARG A 82 7.28 -11.90 -13.65
C ARG A 82 8.17 -12.19 -12.46
N ALA A 83 7.69 -11.86 -11.26
CA ALA A 83 8.33 -12.20 -10.02
C ALA A 83 8.36 -13.73 -9.85
N GLN A 84 9.57 -14.27 -9.78
CA GLN A 84 9.83 -15.64 -9.36
C GLN A 84 10.46 -15.55 -7.97
N PHE A 85 9.79 -16.02 -6.92
CA PHE A 85 10.35 -15.99 -5.58
C PHE A 85 11.28 -17.18 -5.35
N LEU A 86 12.41 -16.95 -4.69
CA LEU A 86 13.40 -17.99 -4.38
C LEU A 86 12.80 -19.12 -3.54
N ARG A 87 11.95 -18.78 -2.57
CA ARG A 87 11.30 -19.77 -1.70
C ARG A 87 9.95 -20.19 -2.27
N LYS A 88 9.74 -21.50 -2.44
CA LYS A 88 8.45 -22.07 -2.88
C LYS A 88 7.26 -21.60 -2.03
N ALA A 89 7.42 -21.57 -0.71
CA ALA A 89 6.36 -21.12 0.19
C ALA A 89 6.01 -19.62 0.01
N ALA A 90 6.98 -18.78 -0.39
CA ALA A 90 6.72 -17.38 -0.71
C ALA A 90 5.97 -17.27 -2.04
N ARG A 91 6.36 -18.07 -3.04
CA ARG A 91 5.64 -18.17 -4.32
C ARG A 91 4.18 -18.60 -4.13
N GLU A 92 3.92 -19.62 -3.33
CA GLU A 92 2.56 -20.09 -3.04
C GLU A 92 1.71 -19.03 -2.33
N ARG A 93 2.32 -18.29 -1.38
CA ARG A 93 1.70 -17.14 -0.71
C ARG A 93 1.39 -16.01 -1.70
N PHE A 94 2.33 -15.70 -2.58
CA PHE A 94 2.19 -14.70 -3.63
C PHE A 94 1.07 -15.06 -4.60
N ASP A 95 1.02 -16.29 -5.10
CA ASP A 95 -0.02 -16.75 -6.02
C ASP A 95 -1.42 -16.70 -5.35
N ARG A 96 -1.52 -16.96 -4.04
CA ARG A 96 -2.78 -16.74 -3.29
C ARG A 96 -3.17 -15.26 -3.25
N CYS A 97 -2.20 -14.38 -3.02
CA CYS A 97 -2.43 -12.93 -3.04
C CYS A 97 -2.91 -12.45 -4.41
N VAL A 98 -2.24 -12.88 -5.49
CA VAL A 98 -2.63 -12.55 -6.88
C VAL A 98 -4.06 -12.98 -7.17
N ARG A 99 -4.44 -14.21 -6.78
CA ARG A 99 -5.83 -14.68 -6.94
C ARG A 99 -6.82 -13.87 -6.11
N PHE A 100 -6.46 -13.51 -4.88
CA PHE A 100 -7.30 -12.68 -4.02
C PHE A 100 -7.54 -11.29 -4.63
N ILE A 101 -6.47 -10.61 -5.06
CA ILE A 101 -6.56 -9.30 -5.72
C ILE A 101 -7.42 -9.39 -6.98
N GLY A 102 -7.19 -10.40 -7.82
CA GLY A 102 -8.01 -10.63 -9.01
C GLY A 102 -9.47 -10.99 -8.73
N SER A 103 -9.80 -11.45 -7.52
CA SER A 103 -11.19 -11.73 -7.11
C SER A 103 -11.93 -10.53 -6.55
N ILE A 104 -11.22 -9.47 -6.17
CA ILE A 104 -11.80 -8.25 -5.60
C ILE A 104 -11.72 -7.06 -6.55
N MET A 105 -10.84 -7.10 -7.55
CA MET A 105 -10.72 -6.08 -8.59
C MET A 105 -11.18 -6.62 -9.94
N ASP A 106 -12.32 -6.15 -10.43
CA ASP A 106 -12.83 -6.45 -11.76
C ASP A 106 -12.11 -5.60 -12.83
N GLY A 107 -11.56 -4.44 -12.43
CA GLY A 107 -10.67 -3.61 -13.24
C GLY A 107 -9.81 -2.65 -12.41
N PRO A 108 -8.98 -1.82 -13.06
CA PRO A 108 -8.07 -0.89 -12.38
C PRO A 108 -8.81 0.16 -11.53
N ASN A 109 -10.09 0.43 -11.82
CA ASN A 109 -10.87 1.46 -11.14
C ASN A 109 -11.51 0.99 -9.82
N ASP A 110 -11.42 -0.29 -9.46
CA ASP A 110 -12.02 -0.84 -8.22
C ASP A 110 -11.15 -0.59 -6.97
N LEU A 111 -10.66 0.64 -6.84
CA LEU A 111 -9.78 1.06 -5.76
C LEU A 111 -10.45 0.96 -4.38
N ASP A 112 -11.76 1.16 -4.30
CA ASP A 112 -12.50 1.10 -3.04
C ASP A 112 -12.41 -0.28 -2.40
N ARG A 113 -12.56 -1.36 -3.18
CA ARG A 113 -12.48 -2.74 -2.65
C ARG A 113 -11.07 -3.06 -2.18
N LEU A 114 -10.06 -2.63 -2.95
CA LEU A 114 -8.65 -2.79 -2.60
C LEU A 114 -8.30 -2.03 -1.32
N GLU A 115 -8.80 -0.81 -1.17
CA GLU A 115 -8.64 0.00 0.03
C GLU A 115 -9.32 -0.63 1.24
N ILE A 116 -10.56 -1.10 1.09
CA ILE A 116 -11.31 -1.77 2.16
C ILE A 116 -10.55 -3.04 2.60
N ALA A 117 -10.10 -3.87 1.67
CA ALA A 117 -9.35 -5.10 1.98
C ALA A 117 -8.11 -4.81 2.82
N ALA A 118 -7.28 -3.89 2.35
CA ALA A 118 -6.05 -3.51 3.03
C ALA A 118 -6.34 -2.85 4.40
N SER A 119 -7.39 -2.02 4.49
CA SER A 119 -7.75 -1.30 5.71
C SER A 119 -8.35 -2.19 6.78
N VAL A 120 -9.24 -3.12 6.40
CA VAL A 120 -9.83 -4.11 7.32
C VAL A 120 -8.72 -4.98 7.89
N HIS A 121 -7.85 -5.54 7.05
CA HIS A 121 -6.76 -6.40 7.51
C HIS A 121 -5.84 -5.64 8.49
N LEU A 122 -5.44 -4.42 8.16
CA LEU A 122 -4.56 -3.63 9.03
C LEU A 122 -5.19 -3.38 10.40
N LEU A 123 -6.42 -2.88 10.44
CA LEU A 123 -7.07 -2.57 11.69
C LEU A 123 -7.41 -3.82 12.50
N ALA A 124 -7.79 -4.92 11.85
CA ALA A 124 -8.04 -6.19 12.54
C ALA A 124 -6.77 -6.77 13.17
N LYS A 125 -5.60 -6.52 12.57
CA LYS A 125 -4.32 -7.03 13.06
C LYS A 125 -3.66 -6.14 14.12
N ASP A 126 -3.75 -4.82 13.95
CA ASP A 126 -3.01 -3.83 14.74
C ASP A 126 -3.84 -3.22 15.88
N SER A 127 -5.12 -3.57 16.00
CA SER A 127 -5.97 -2.95 17.01
C SER A 127 -6.87 -3.94 17.74
N ALA A 128 -7.05 -3.70 19.03
CA ALA A 128 -8.07 -4.39 19.85
C ALA A 128 -9.50 -3.86 19.58
N LEU A 129 -9.74 -3.32 18.38
CA LEU A 129 -11.02 -2.75 18.01
C LEU A 129 -12.01 -3.85 17.64
N SER A 130 -13.27 -3.63 17.99
CA SER A 130 -14.36 -4.48 17.51
C SER A 130 -14.50 -4.35 15.98
N LYS A 131 -15.04 -5.38 15.32
CA LYS A 131 -15.40 -5.33 13.88
C LYS A 131 -16.21 -4.08 13.53
N LYS A 132 -17.15 -3.68 14.40
CA LYS A 132 -17.97 -2.48 14.24
C LYS A 132 -17.14 -1.18 14.26
N ASP A 133 -16.19 -1.06 15.19
CA ASP A 133 -15.33 0.11 15.30
C ASP A 133 -14.34 0.20 14.14
N ILE A 134 -13.83 -0.94 13.67
CA ILE A 134 -13.01 -1.04 12.46
C ILE A 134 -13.78 -0.47 11.27
N PHE A 135 -15.02 -0.94 11.06
CA PHE A 135 -15.85 -0.49 9.95
C PHE A 135 -16.19 1.00 10.06
N GLY A 136 -16.54 1.46 11.26
CA GLY A 136 -16.78 2.87 11.52
C GLY A 136 -15.58 3.75 11.16
N ARG A 137 -14.36 3.30 11.50
CA ARG A 137 -13.11 4.01 11.17
C ARG A 137 -12.86 4.05 9.67
N ILE A 138 -13.08 2.94 8.95
CA ILE A 138 -12.93 2.88 7.48
C ILE A 138 -13.94 3.81 6.81
N VAL A 139 -15.23 3.64 7.12
CA VAL A 139 -16.32 4.44 6.54
C VAL A 139 -16.16 5.94 6.83
N SER A 140 -15.57 6.32 7.97
CA SER A 140 -15.30 7.73 8.27
C SER A 140 -14.23 8.38 7.37
N LYS A 141 -13.35 7.56 6.77
CA LYS A 141 -12.19 8.01 6.01
C LYS A 141 -12.28 7.73 4.52
N MET A 142 -13.20 6.89 4.07
CA MET A 142 -13.43 6.74 2.64
C MET A 142 -14.18 7.97 2.08
N PRO A 143 -13.89 8.40 0.85
CA PRO A 143 -14.54 9.55 0.23
C PRO A 143 -16.04 9.28 0.14
N GLN A 144 -16.85 10.27 0.51
CA GLN A 144 -18.31 10.18 0.47
C GLN A 144 -18.85 10.40 -0.95
N GLY A 145 -18.27 9.72 -1.93
CA GLY A 145 -18.73 9.76 -3.31
C GLY A 145 -20.12 9.10 -3.48
N HIS A 146 -20.32 8.48 -4.65
CA HIS A 146 -21.60 7.87 -5.04
C HIS A 146 -22.06 6.69 -4.15
N THR A 147 -21.19 6.19 -3.28
CA THR A 147 -21.46 5.03 -2.41
C THR A 147 -21.94 5.51 -1.04
N SER A 148 -23.14 5.09 -0.63
CA SER A 148 -23.67 5.45 0.69
C SER A 148 -22.84 4.82 1.81
N ARG A 149 -22.83 5.42 3.00
CA ARG A 149 -22.16 4.84 4.19
C ARG A 149 -22.64 3.43 4.51
N GLU A 150 -23.92 3.14 4.26
CA GLU A 150 -24.50 1.81 4.43
C GLU A 150 -23.94 0.81 3.40
N GLN A 151 -23.78 1.22 2.14
CA GLN A 151 -23.13 0.39 1.13
C GLN A 151 -21.66 0.13 1.45
N LEU A 152 -20.91 1.14 1.92
CA LEU A 152 -19.54 0.96 2.39
C LEU A 152 -19.46 0.00 3.58
N GLY A 153 -20.40 0.08 4.52
CA GLY A 153 -20.51 -0.87 5.63
C GLY A 153 -20.71 -2.31 5.15
N ARG A 154 -21.59 -2.52 4.15
CA ARG A 154 -21.78 -3.83 3.52
C ARG A 154 -20.54 -4.32 2.78
N HIS A 155 -19.82 -3.44 2.09
CA HIS A 155 -18.55 -3.80 1.45
C HIS A 155 -17.48 -4.18 2.48
N CYS A 156 -17.42 -3.50 3.63
CA CYS A 156 -16.52 -3.89 4.71
C CYS A 156 -16.87 -5.28 5.27
N ASP A 157 -18.17 -5.58 5.39
CA ASP A 157 -18.65 -6.87 5.89
C ASP A 157 -18.34 -8.02 4.91
N ASP A 158 -18.65 -7.87 3.63
CA ASP A 158 -18.29 -8.83 2.57
C ASP A 158 -16.77 -9.04 2.53
N MET A 159 -15.99 -7.95 2.61
CA MET A 159 -14.55 -8.05 2.58
C MET A 159 -13.97 -8.73 3.82
N TRP A 160 -14.58 -8.51 5.00
CA TRP A 160 -14.19 -9.22 6.22
C TRP A 160 -14.32 -10.73 6.04
N ASP A 161 -15.47 -11.20 5.54
CA ASP A 161 -15.71 -12.63 5.34
C ASP A 161 -14.75 -13.22 4.30
N ARG A 162 -14.42 -12.47 3.24
CA ARG A 162 -13.38 -12.88 2.28
C ARG A 162 -12.00 -13.00 2.93
N LEU A 163 -11.61 -12.02 3.75
CA LEU A 163 -10.32 -12.05 4.47
C LEU A 163 -10.25 -13.22 5.47
N VAL A 164 -11.35 -13.54 6.15
CA VAL A 164 -11.48 -14.74 7.00
C VAL A 164 -11.29 -16.00 6.17
N GLY A 165 -11.92 -16.09 5.00
CA GLY A 165 -11.76 -17.21 4.05
C GLY A 165 -10.32 -17.41 3.55
N HIS A 166 -9.49 -16.36 3.59
CA HIS A 166 -8.07 -16.41 3.27
C HIS A 166 -7.15 -16.50 4.50
N SER A 167 -7.72 -16.69 5.71
CA SER A 167 -6.99 -16.75 6.99
C SER A 167 -6.14 -15.51 7.28
N LEU A 168 -6.57 -14.35 6.79
CA LEU A 168 -5.92 -13.06 7.03
C LEU A 168 -6.48 -12.35 8.26
N VAL A 169 -7.72 -12.67 8.63
CA VAL A 169 -8.42 -12.13 9.80
C VAL A 169 -9.08 -13.29 10.55
N SER A 170 -9.12 -13.22 11.88
CA SER A 170 -9.79 -14.22 12.73
C SER A 170 -11.27 -13.89 12.88
N ASP A 171 -12.13 -14.92 12.89
CA ASP A 171 -13.57 -14.75 13.10
C ASP A 171 -13.92 -14.36 14.55
N ASP A 172 -13.01 -14.62 15.49
CA ASP A 172 -13.15 -14.28 16.92
C ASP A 172 -13.25 -12.78 17.21
N ALA A 173 -12.94 -11.92 16.23
CA ALA A 173 -13.19 -10.48 16.33
C ALA A 173 -14.68 -10.10 16.10
N ARG A 174 -15.57 -11.09 15.91
CA ARG A 174 -17.02 -10.92 16.01
C ARG A 174 -17.43 -10.72 17.48
N ASP A 175 -17.36 -9.46 17.87
CA ASP A 175 -17.98 -8.85 19.06
C ASP A 175 -17.59 -9.47 20.42
N PRO A 176 -16.48 -9.02 21.04
CA PRO A 176 -16.35 -9.21 22.47
C PRO A 176 -17.46 -8.37 23.13
N GLY A 177 -18.38 -9.03 23.84
CA GLY A 177 -19.36 -8.36 24.70
C GLY A 177 -18.68 -7.29 25.59
N PRO A 178 -19.44 -6.33 26.16
CA PRO A 178 -18.92 -5.06 26.64
C PRO A 178 -17.90 -5.23 27.77
N ALA A 179 -16.63 -5.38 27.42
CA ALA A 179 -15.52 -5.53 28.34
C ALA A 179 -14.43 -4.52 28.00
N GLN A 180 -14.32 -3.53 28.88
CA GLN A 180 -13.20 -2.62 29.11
C GLN A 180 -12.76 -1.74 27.93
N ARG A 181 -13.50 -0.64 27.79
CA ARG A 181 -12.98 0.62 27.21
C ARG A 181 -11.76 1.08 28.01
N GLN A 182 -10.55 0.92 27.49
CA GLN A 182 -9.45 1.82 27.83
C GLN A 182 -9.52 3.01 26.89
N ALA A 183 -10.07 4.11 27.42
CA ALA A 183 -10.04 5.42 26.78
C ALA A 183 -8.60 5.99 26.85
N GLY A 184 -7.71 5.47 26.02
CA GLY A 184 -6.43 6.08 25.68
C GLY A 184 -6.60 7.04 24.50
N GLY A 185 -7.59 7.94 24.56
CA GLY A 185 -7.78 8.96 23.54
C GLY A 185 -6.72 10.03 23.69
N ALA A 186 -5.53 9.82 23.11
CA ALA A 186 -4.61 10.91 22.87
C ALA A 186 -5.34 11.91 21.95
N GLN A 187 -5.73 13.06 22.51
CA GLN A 187 -6.14 14.23 21.73
C GLN A 187 -4.92 14.71 20.95
N GLY A 188 -4.66 14.06 19.82
CA GLY A 188 -3.66 14.51 18.87
C GLY A 188 -4.12 15.82 18.26
N SER A 189 -3.30 16.87 18.42
CA SER A 189 -3.40 18.10 17.65
C SER A 189 -3.47 17.75 16.16
N GLY A 190 -4.64 17.93 15.55
CA GLY A 190 -4.82 17.73 14.11
C GLY A 190 -4.18 18.88 13.33
N TYR A 191 -3.44 18.55 12.28
CA TYR A 191 -2.88 19.55 11.37
C TYR A 191 -3.63 19.51 10.04
N ARG A 192 -4.02 20.70 9.54
CA ARG A 192 -4.71 20.87 8.25
C ARG A 192 -3.77 21.54 7.26
N VAL A 193 -3.52 20.89 6.13
CA VAL A 193 -2.74 21.46 5.02
C VAL A 193 -3.66 22.33 4.17
N THR A 194 -3.42 23.64 4.19
CA THR A 194 -4.29 24.64 3.53
C THR A 194 -3.88 24.97 2.09
N ALA A 195 -2.63 24.70 1.72
CA ALA A 195 -2.12 24.92 0.37
C ALA A 195 -1.06 23.88 0.03
N VAL A 196 -1.09 23.40 -1.21
CA VAL A 196 -0.07 22.55 -1.83
C VAL A 196 0.23 23.14 -3.21
N PRO A 197 1.46 23.05 -3.72
CA PRO A 197 1.76 23.62 -5.03
C PRO A 197 0.91 23.01 -6.15
N GLU A 198 0.37 23.88 -7.01
CA GLU A 198 -0.59 23.52 -8.07
C GLU A 198 0.02 22.64 -9.17
N HIS A 199 1.35 22.64 -9.30
CA HIS A 199 2.08 21.92 -10.34
C HIS A 199 2.99 20.85 -9.76
N MET A 200 2.38 19.81 -9.17
CA MET A 200 3.14 18.67 -8.65
C MET A 200 4.02 18.02 -9.71
N ASP A 201 3.64 18.01 -10.99
CA ASP A 201 4.51 17.49 -12.05
C ASP A 201 5.80 18.32 -12.23
N ARG A 202 5.72 19.65 -12.04
CA ARG A 202 6.91 20.52 -12.07
C ARG A 202 7.77 20.36 -10.83
N ILE A 203 7.17 20.10 -9.68
CA ILE A 203 7.88 19.85 -8.42
C ILE A 203 8.53 18.47 -8.43
N MET A 204 7.80 17.45 -8.84
CA MET A 204 8.35 16.12 -9.06
C MET A 204 9.46 16.19 -10.09
N GLY A 205 9.29 16.91 -11.22
CA GLY A 205 10.36 17.14 -12.19
C GLY A 205 11.59 17.81 -11.57
N ALA A 206 11.42 19.00 -10.98
CA ALA A 206 12.54 19.76 -10.41
C ALA A 206 13.23 19.03 -9.25
N MET A 207 12.49 18.36 -8.37
CA MET A 207 13.07 17.67 -7.21
C MET A 207 13.62 16.28 -7.57
N THR A 208 13.11 15.65 -8.63
CA THR A 208 13.75 14.49 -9.29
C THR A 208 15.09 14.90 -9.89
N ASP A 209 15.17 16.07 -10.54
CA ASP A 209 16.42 16.62 -11.08
C ASP A 209 17.45 16.87 -9.97
N TYR A 210 17.01 17.24 -8.76
CA TYR A 210 17.87 17.46 -7.58
C TYR A 210 18.06 16.22 -6.68
N GLN A 211 17.52 15.05 -7.03
CA GLN A 211 17.62 13.80 -6.27
C GLN A 211 17.10 13.88 -4.81
N GLN A 212 16.23 14.83 -4.50
CA GLN A 212 15.67 15.05 -3.16
C GLN A 212 14.37 14.25 -2.95
N TYR A 213 14.41 12.94 -3.21
CA TYR A 213 13.22 12.07 -3.14
C TYR A 213 12.57 11.98 -1.76
N GLY A 214 13.32 12.27 -0.67
CA GLY A 214 12.73 12.42 0.66
C GLY A 214 11.74 13.59 0.73
N ASP A 215 12.13 14.72 0.13
CA ASP A 215 11.31 15.93 0.09
C ASP A 215 10.18 15.78 -0.95
N VAL A 216 10.38 15.01 -2.03
CA VAL A 216 9.30 14.62 -2.96
C VAL A 216 8.27 13.72 -2.29
N ALA A 217 8.70 12.67 -1.59
CA ALA A 217 7.79 11.79 -0.88
C ALA A 217 6.99 12.57 0.18
N LEU A 218 7.61 13.55 0.85
CA LEU A 218 6.93 14.47 1.74
C LEU A 218 5.93 15.36 0.99
N ALA A 219 6.32 15.99 -0.13
CA ALA A 219 5.45 16.84 -0.94
C ALA A 219 4.25 16.07 -1.50
N VAL A 220 4.46 14.84 -1.98
CA VAL A 220 3.42 13.91 -2.40
C VAL A 220 2.49 13.58 -1.24
N THR A 221 3.04 13.29 -0.06
CA THR A 221 2.25 13.04 1.15
C THR A 221 1.41 14.27 1.53
N MET A 222 1.97 15.48 1.43
CA MET A 222 1.24 16.74 1.64
C MET A 222 0.12 16.94 0.61
N LYS A 223 0.38 16.57 -0.65
CA LYS A 223 -0.63 16.58 -1.72
C LYS A 223 -1.77 15.60 -1.43
N ASP A 224 -1.47 14.39 -0.99
CA ASP A 224 -2.47 13.38 -0.62
C ASP A 224 -3.39 13.89 0.51
N ILE A 225 -2.84 14.59 1.50
CA ILE A 225 -3.62 15.20 2.59
C ILE A 225 -4.54 16.29 2.04
N HIS A 226 -4.02 17.13 1.16
CA HIS A 226 -4.80 18.21 0.56
C HIS A 226 -5.93 17.67 -0.32
N ASP A 227 -5.61 16.76 -1.24
CA ASP A 227 -6.55 16.19 -2.20
C ASP A 227 -7.66 15.38 -1.48
N SER A 228 -7.34 14.73 -0.35
CA SER A 228 -8.30 13.98 0.45
C SER A 228 -9.17 14.81 1.40
N ARG A 229 -8.81 16.08 1.63
CA ARG A 229 -9.50 17.01 2.55
C ARG A 229 -9.61 16.52 3.99
N GLN A 230 -8.73 15.64 4.47
CA GLN A 230 -8.76 15.14 5.85
C GLN A 230 -7.68 15.77 6.72
N GLU A 231 -7.87 15.68 8.04
CA GLU A 231 -6.87 16.10 9.02
C GLU A 231 -5.82 15.00 9.26
N LEU A 232 -4.56 15.41 9.38
CA LEU A 232 -3.46 14.55 9.80
C LEU A 232 -3.65 14.16 11.28
N ARG A 233 -3.45 12.88 11.57
CA ARG A 233 -3.32 12.35 12.92
C ARG A 233 -2.00 11.59 13.04
N ALA A 234 -1.43 11.53 14.24
CA ALA A 234 -0.24 10.72 14.49
C ALA A 234 -0.47 9.28 14.04
N ASN A 235 0.51 8.73 13.32
CA ASN A 235 0.45 7.37 12.81
C ASN A 235 0.50 6.38 13.99
N SER A 236 -0.28 5.30 13.87
CA SER A 236 -0.02 4.09 14.66
C SER A 236 1.38 3.54 14.32
N PRO A 237 2.02 2.80 15.25
CA PRO A 237 3.22 2.04 14.92
C PRO A 237 3.02 1.14 13.68
N PRO A 238 4.10 0.68 13.03
CA PRO A 238 3.98 -0.16 11.84
C PRO A 238 3.20 -1.44 12.13
N ALA A 239 2.31 -1.81 11.21
CA ALA A 239 1.46 -3.00 11.21
C ALA A 239 2.23 -4.31 11.42
N PHE A 240 3.51 -4.28 11.07
CA PHE A 240 4.40 -5.40 11.10
C PHE A 240 5.75 -4.92 11.63
N MET A 241 6.27 -5.60 12.65
CA MET A 241 7.67 -5.45 13.06
C MET A 241 8.49 -6.50 12.34
N HIS A 242 9.41 -6.08 11.47
CA HIS A 242 10.14 -6.97 10.58
C HIS A 242 11.63 -7.05 10.91
N ARG A 243 12.20 -8.24 10.71
CA ARG A 243 13.64 -8.44 10.71
C ARG A 243 14.16 -8.49 9.27
N PRO A 244 15.32 -7.87 8.95
CA PRO A 244 15.85 -7.83 7.58
C PRO A 244 16.01 -9.19 6.90
N ASN A 245 16.21 -10.28 7.66
CA ASN A 245 16.36 -11.64 7.15
C ASN A 245 15.03 -12.31 6.71
N GLU A 246 13.90 -11.65 6.96
CA GLU A 246 12.56 -12.13 6.57
C GLU A 246 12.15 -11.63 5.18
N VAL A 247 12.86 -10.65 4.61
CA VAL A 247 12.59 -10.12 3.27
C VAL A 247 12.77 -11.23 2.24
N GLU A 248 11.72 -11.49 1.48
CA GLU A 248 11.70 -12.49 0.42
C GLU A 248 12.50 -12.01 -0.77
N GLN A 249 13.32 -12.90 -1.32
CA GLN A 249 14.15 -12.63 -2.48
C GLN A 249 13.53 -13.24 -3.73
N LEU A 250 13.71 -12.56 -4.86
CA LEU A 250 13.45 -13.19 -6.15
C LEU A 250 14.53 -14.25 -6.45
N ALA A 251 14.15 -15.29 -7.17
CA ALA A 251 15.06 -16.27 -7.71
C ALA A 251 15.99 -15.61 -8.73
N PRO A 252 17.23 -16.09 -8.87
CA PRO A 252 18.15 -15.59 -9.89
C PRO A 252 17.52 -15.66 -11.27
N ASP A 253 17.56 -14.54 -11.98
CA ASP A 253 17.04 -14.39 -13.33
C ASP A 253 18.04 -13.50 -14.09
N PRO A 254 18.71 -14.02 -15.15
CA PRO A 254 19.70 -13.27 -15.89
C PRO A 254 19.20 -11.93 -16.44
N ASP A 255 17.92 -11.85 -16.81
CA ASP A 255 17.32 -10.63 -17.35
C ASP A 255 17.13 -9.59 -16.23
N LEU A 256 16.67 -10.03 -15.06
CA LEU A 256 16.55 -9.19 -13.86
C LEU A 256 17.92 -8.71 -13.39
N ASP A 257 18.90 -9.61 -13.26
CA ASP A 257 20.25 -9.30 -12.78
C ASP A 257 20.97 -8.36 -13.76
N GLY A 258 20.81 -8.60 -15.06
CA GLY A 258 21.32 -7.73 -16.11
C GLY A 258 20.69 -6.35 -16.07
N LEU A 259 19.38 -6.25 -15.84
CA LEU A 259 18.67 -4.98 -15.70
C LEU A 259 19.10 -4.23 -14.43
N ILE A 260 19.15 -4.88 -13.28
CA ILE A 260 19.65 -4.27 -12.04
C ILE A 260 21.06 -3.75 -12.23
N THR A 261 21.95 -4.54 -12.84
CA THR A 261 23.34 -4.11 -13.12
C THR A 261 23.38 -2.89 -14.03
N ARG A 262 22.53 -2.85 -15.07
CA ARG A 262 22.44 -1.72 -16.01
C ARG A 262 21.93 -0.47 -15.31
N VAL A 263 20.83 -0.58 -14.58
CA VAL A 263 20.22 0.51 -13.81
C VAL A 263 21.23 1.07 -12.80
N LEU A 264 21.90 0.21 -12.03
CA LEU A 264 22.92 0.64 -11.08
C LEU A 264 24.12 1.33 -11.75
N ARG A 265 24.53 0.91 -12.96
CA ARG A 265 25.60 1.60 -13.71
C ARG A 265 25.17 2.94 -14.27
N GLN A 266 23.94 3.05 -14.72
CA GLN A 266 23.41 4.26 -15.36
C GLN A 266 23.02 5.32 -14.33
N TYR A 267 22.60 4.89 -13.14
CA TYR A 267 21.92 5.74 -12.18
C TYR A 267 22.61 5.78 -10.80
N GLY A 268 23.30 4.71 -10.38
CA GLY A 268 24.05 4.65 -9.10
C GLY A 268 25.27 5.57 -9.06
#